data_AF-A0A074TNZ4-F1
#
_entry.id   AF-A0A074TNZ4-F1
#
_cell.length_a   1.000
_cell.length_b   1.000
_cell.length_c   1.000
_cell.angle_alpha   90.00
_cell.angle_beta   90.00
_cell.angle_gamma   90.00
#
_symmetry.space_group_name_H-M   'P 1'
#
loop_
_entity.id
_entity.type
_entity.pdbx_description
1 polymer ?
#
loop_
_entity_poly.entity_id
_entity_poly.type
_entity_poly.pdbx_seq_one_letter_code
_entity_poly.pdbx_strand_id
1 'polypeptide(L)'
;MRGYRNPSKKLFFANKVCPMREFSQPPTIYSDAIFEHLAQEFKIDPEFHAEVRTRLEGAGDVWKRLGGGTTDSLRPGEIKKELQQVSKQAGKLYDRLKALSLDANHALMQSHERIGQAAAPKDLEQGDLQYPFVAITEGDPSPVAIALQAKDLSKIISGIRDVAEAAIDDQKTGRAGKKSDDALRLWITNIETIWIDILGRPFSRDVTDAGDPISEAARFCVEAFKPIDAALPSSRVLNAMKTRIKATQQKPLEDL
;
A
#
# COMPACT_ATOMS: atom_id res chain seq x y z
N MET A 1 -21.10 -55.66 -6.48
CA MET A 1 -21.45 -54.45 -7.27
C MET A 1 -21.97 -53.35 -6.33
N ARG A 2 -21.15 -52.37 -5.97
CA ARG A 2 -21.59 -51.12 -5.33
C ARG A 2 -20.76 -49.99 -5.92
N GLY A 3 -21.39 -49.15 -6.74
CA GLY A 3 -20.77 -47.99 -7.37
C GLY A 3 -20.76 -46.81 -6.41
N TYR A 4 -19.58 -46.22 -6.20
CA TYR A 4 -19.42 -44.93 -5.56
C TYR A 4 -19.28 -43.86 -6.64
N ARG A 5 -20.31 -43.02 -6.79
CA ARG A 5 -20.23 -41.75 -7.53
C ARG A 5 -19.60 -40.71 -6.62
N ASN A 6 -18.49 -40.14 -7.04
CA ASN A 6 -17.88 -38.98 -6.40
C ASN A 6 -18.26 -37.72 -7.19
N PRO A 7 -19.04 -36.76 -6.63
CA PRO A 7 -19.34 -35.52 -7.32
C PRO A 7 -18.18 -34.54 -7.11
N SER A 8 -17.31 -34.42 -8.13
CA SER A 8 -16.28 -33.39 -8.20
C SER A 8 -16.93 -32.00 -8.24
N LYS A 9 -16.98 -31.32 -7.09
CA LYS A 9 -17.22 -29.87 -7.02
C LYS A 9 -16.04 -29.16 -7.67
N LYS A 10 -16.23 -28.69 -8.91
CA LYS A 10 -15.30 -27.75 -9.56
C LYS A 10 -15.40 -26.40 -8.84
N LEU A 11 -14.43 -26.12 -7.96
CA LEU A 11 -14.17 -24.76 -7.49
C LEU A 11 -13.43 -24.03 -8.60
N PHE A 12 -14.15 -23.19 -9.35
CA PHE A 12 -13.55 -22.24 -10.27
C PHE A 12 -12.95 -21.11 -9.43
N PHE A 13 -11.64 -21.13 -9.23
CA PHE A 13 -10.89 -19.94 -8.88
C PHE A 13 -10.66 -19.18 -10.18
N ALA A 14 -11.51 -18.18 -10.44
CA ALA A 14 -11.21 -17.18 -11.45
C ALA A 14 -10.01 -16.38 -10.94
N ASN A 15 -8.81 -16.70 -11.44
CA ASN A 15 -7.67 -15.82 -11.34
C ASN A 15 -8.02 -14.52 -12.06
N LYS A 16 -8.50 -13.53 -11.30
CA LYS A 16 -8.43 -12.15 -11.72
C LYS A 16 -6.95 -11.79 -11.70
N VAL A 17 -6.27 -12.05 -12.81
CA VAL A 17 -5.06 -11.31 -13.19
C VAL A 17 -5.44 -9.85 -12.99
N CYS A 18 -4.77 -9.14 -12.09
CA CYS A 18 -4.93 -7.69 -12.00
C CYS A 18 -4.37 -7.19 -13.34
N PRO A 19 -5.21 -6.76 -14.30
CA PRO A 19 -4.65 -6.17 -15.52
C PRO A 19 -3.74 -5.05 -15.04
N MET A 20 -2.50 -5.02 -15.55
CA MET A 20 -1.67 -3.82 -15.51
C MET A 20 -2.59 -2.71 -15.98
N ARG A 21 -3.14 -1.93 -15.03
CA ARG A 21 -4.13 -0.91 -15.32
C ARG A 21 -3.42 -0.02 -16.32
N GLU A 22 -3.94 0.04 -17.54
CA GLU A 22 -3.72 1.21 -18.38
C GLU A 22 -3.81 2.40 -17.44
N PHE A 23 -2.77 3.24 -17.41
CA PHE A 23 -2.72 4.43 -16.57
C PHE A 23 -3.77 5.41 -17.11
N SER A 24 -5.06 5.04 -16.99
CA SER A 24 -6.19 5.91 -17.12
C SER A 24 -5.90 7.05 -16.18
N GLN A 25 -5.86 8.26 -16.72
CA GLN A 25 -5.59 9.44 -15.90
C GLN A 25 -6.46 9.37 -14.64
N PRO A 26 -5.86 9.59 -13.45
CA PRO A 26 -6.60 9.50 -12.21
C PRO A 26 -7.84 10.41 -12.31
N PRO A 27 -8.98 9.96 -11.76
CA PRO A 27 -10.20 10.74 -11.83
C PRO A 27 -9.98 12.09 -11.16
N THR A 28 -10.27 13.18 -11.87
CA THR A 28 -10.15 14.55 -11.37
C THR A 28 -10.98 14.73 -10.12
N ILE A 29 -10.32 15.17 -9.05
CA ILE A 29 -10.91 15.40 -7.73
C ILE A 29 -11.51 16.80 -7.66
N TYR A 30 -10.82 17.78 -8.26
CA TYR A 30 -11.21 19.18 -8.26
C TYR A 30 -11.78 19.53 -9.63
N SER A 31 -13.11 19.57 -9.72
CA SER A 31 -13.79 20.14 -10.90
C SER A 31 -13.39 21.60 -11.09
N ASP A 32 -13.54 22.11 -12.32
CA ASP A 32 -13.24 23.52 -12.63
C ASP A 32 -13.94 24.46 -11.64
N ALA A 33 -15.23 24.24 -11.38
CA ALA A 33 -16.00 25.07 -10.46
C ALA A 33 -15.45 25.07 -9.02
N ILE A 34 -14.96 23.91 -8.53
CA ILE A 34 -14.37 23.83 -7.19
C ILE A 34 -13.04 24.57 -7.16
N PHE A 35 -12.21 24.37 -8.18
CA PHE A 35 -10.92 25.04 -8.25
C PHE A 35 -11.07 26.55 -8.38
N GLU A 36 -11.96 27.04 -9.24
CA GLU A 36 -12.25 28.47 -9.39
C GLU A 36 -12.75 29.09 -8.09
N HIS A 37 -13.59 28.37 -7.33
CA HIS A 37 -14.03 28.82 -6.02
C HIS A 37 -12.84 28.98 -5.05
N LEU A 38 -11.94 27.99 -4.98
CA LEU A 38 -10.73 28.06 -4.16
C LEU A 38 -9.80 29.20 -4.63
N ALA A 39 -9.60 29.33 -5.92
CA ALA A 39 -8.76 30.37 -6.50
C ALA A 39 -9.29 31.78 -6.17
N GLN A 40 -10.60 31.98 -6.26
CA GLN A 40 -11.24 33.25 -5.94
C GLN A 40 -11.20 33.54 -4.43
N GLU A 41 -11.65 32.60 -3.59
CA GLU A 41 -11.73 32.78 -2.12
C GLU A 41 -10.34 33.06 -1.53
N PHE A 42 -9.33 32.33 -2.00
CA PHE A 42 -7.97 32.45 -1.50
C PHE A 42 -7.06 33.33 -2.37
N LYS A 43 -7.63 34.10 -3.31
CA LYS A 43 -6.90 35.06 -4.15
C LYS A 43 -5.63 34.46 -4.77
N ILE A 44 -5.74 33.27 -5.35
CA ILE A 44 -4.62 32.60 -6.03
C ILE A 44 -4.38 33.34 -7.34
N ASP A 45 -3.14 33.79 -7.56
CA ASP A 45 -2.78 34.48 -8.80
C ASP A 45 -3.03 33.56 -10.01
N PRO A 46 -3.71 34.03 -11.07
CA PRO A 46 -3.89 33.30 -12.31
C PRO A 46 -2.64 32.62 -12.86
N GLU A 47 -1.44 33.19 -12.63
CA GLU A 47 -0.18 32.59 -13.08
C GLU A 47 0.11 31.24 -12.43
N PHE A 48 -0.37 31.02 -11.19
CA PHE A 48 -0.17 29.78 -10.44
C PHE A 48 -1.33 28.79 -10.56
N HIS A 49 -2.42 29.13 -11.28
CA HIS A 49 -3.64 28.30 -11.31
C HIS A 49 -3.37 26.86 -11.77
N ALA A 50 -2.67 26.70 -12.90
CA ALA A 50 -2.37 25.39 -13.47
C ALA A 50 -1.48 24.54 -12.54
N GLU A 51 -0.47 25.15 -11.91
CA GLU A 51 0.42 24.43 -11.00
C GLU A 51 -0.29 24.04 -9.71
N VAL A 52 -0.98 24.98 -9.05
CA VAL A 52 -1.72 24.70 -7.81
C VAL A 52 -2.75 23.61 -8.03
N ARG A 53 -3.49 23.66 -9.14
CA ARG A 53 -4.47 22.62 -9.48
C ARG A 53 -3.80 21.25 -9.61
N THR A 54 -2.71 21.18 -10.38
CA THR A 54 -1.97 19.93 -10.58
C THR A 54 -1.45 19.36 -9.26
N ARG A 55 -0.94 20.22 -8.37
CA ARG A 55 -0.44 19.81 -7.05
C ARG A 55 -1.56 19.39 -6.10
N LEU A 56 -2.71 20.07 -6.13
CA LEU A 56 -3.89 19.70 -5.35
C LEU A 56 -4.43 18.33 -5.77
N GLU A 57 -4.55 18.06 -7.07
CA GLU A 57 -4.92 16.76 -7.62
C GLU A 57 -3.94 15.68 -7.15
N GLY A 58 -2.63 15.91 -7.31
CA GLY A 58 -1.59 14.98 -6.85
C GLY A 58 -1.65 14.70 -5.35
N ALA A 59 -1.94 15.72 -4.52
CA ALA A 59 -2.13 15.55 -3.09
C ALA A 59 -3.38 14.70 -2.77
N GLY A 60 -4.51 14.99 -3.42
CA GLY A 60 -5.73 14.21 -3.26
C GLY A 60 -5.59 12.75 -3.71
N ASP A 61 -4.84 12.50 -4.78
CA ASP A 61 -4.50 11.15 -5.26
C ASP A 61 -3.65 10.37 -4.26
N VAL A 62 -2.70 11.04 -3.60
CA VAL A 62 -1.92 10.43 -2.51
C VAL A 62 -2.83 10.02 -1.36
N TRP A 63 -3.77 10.88 -0.95
CA TRP A 63 -4.76 10.54 0.09
C TRP A 63 -5.61 9.32 -0.30
N LYS A 64 -6.14 9.29 -1.53
CA LYS A 64 -6.94 8.16 -2.03
C LYS A 64 -6.13 6.87 -2.09
N ARG A 65 -4.87 6.92 -2.56
CA ARG A 65 -3.99 5.74 -2.65
C ARG A 65 -3.59 5.18 -1.29
N LEU A 66 -3.36 6.05 -0.31
CA LEU A 66 -3.02 5.65 1.06
C LEU A 66 -4.25 5.31 1.91
N GLY A 67 -5.40 5.10 1.27
CA GLY A 67 -6.61 4.59 1.90
C GLY A 67 -7.25 5.61 2.82
N GLY A 68 -7.51 6.82 2.31
CA GLY A 68 -8.27 7.86 2.98
C GLY A 68 -9.48 7.32 3.75
N GLY A 69 -9.33 7.19 5.06
CA GLY A 69 -10.35 6.66 5.98
C GLY A 69 -10.32 5.16 6.29
N THR A 70 -9.66 4.31 5.50
CA THR A 70 -9.70 2.84 5.64
C THR A 70 -8.37 2.14 5.44
N THR A 71 -7.21 2.80 5.59
CA THR A 71 -5.98 2.02 5.80
C THR A 71 -6.14 1.25 7.10
N ASP A 72 -6.55 0.00 6.96
CA ASP A 72 -6.32 -1.11 7.88
C ASP A 72 -4.81 -1.37 7.96
N SER A 73 -4.04 -0.30 8.17
CA SER A 73 -2.72 -0.37 8.77
C SER A 73 -2.93 -1.10 10.08
N LEU A 74 -2.56 -2.38 10.04
CA LEU A 74 -2.58 -3.27 11.16
C LEU A 74 -1.72 -2.64 12.24
N ARG A 75 -2.22 -2.60 13.46
CA ARG A 75 -1.44 -2.17 14.62
C ARG A 75 -0.18 -3.05 14.69
N PRO A 76 0.95 -2.56 15.23
CA PRO A 76 2.16 -3.39 15.37
C PRO A 76 1.89 -4.75 16.03
N GLY A 77 0.94 -4.83 16.98
CA GLY A 77 0.51 -6.09 17.57
C GLY A 77 -0.26 -7.02 16.62
N GLU A 78 -1.04 -6.47 15.70
CA GLU A 78 -1.74 -7.21 14.64
C GLU A 78 -0.73 -7.70 13.58
N ILE A 79 0.19 -6.84 13.13
CA ILE A 79 1.30 -7.22 12.24
C ILE A 79 2.11 -8.36 12.87
N LYS A 80 2.51 -8.20 14.14
CA LYS A 80 3.24 -9.24 14.87
C LYS A 80 2.47 -10.55 14.93
N LYS A 81 1.16 -10.50 15.18
CA LYS A 81 0.31 -11.70 15.21
C LYS A 81 0.23 -12.38 13.84
N GLU A 82 0.12 -11.62 12.75
CA GLU A 82 0.13 -12.16 11.40
C GLU A 82 1.48 -12.79 11.05
N LEU A 83 2.59 -12.11 11.34
CA LEU A 83 3.93 -12.65 11.14
C LEU A 83 4.15 -13.93 11.96
N GLN A 84 3.67 -13.98 13.21
CA GLN A 84 3.71 -15.19 14.05
C GLN A 84 2.91 -16.32 13.43
N GLN A 85 1.76 -16.02 12.82
CA GLN A 85 0.96 -17.01 12.11
C GLN A 85 1.69 -17.53 10.86
N VAL A 86 2.34 -16.65 10.09
CA VAL A 86 3.16 -17.02 8.92
C VAL A 86 4.31 -17.93 9.33
N SER A 87 5.14 -17.52 10.30
CA SER A 87 6.25 -18.35 10.82
C SER A 87 5.74 -19.73 11.29
N LYS A 88 4.66 -19.76 12.08
CA LYS A 88 4.07 -21.00 12.58
C LYS A 88 3.57 -21.92 11.46
N GLN A 89 2.94 -21.35 10.43
CA GLN A 89 2.44 -22.13 9.29
C GLN A 89 3.59 -22.65 8.43
N ALA A 90 4.60 -21.82 8.15
CA ALA A 90 5.80 -22.21 7.42
C ALA A 90 6.55 -23.33 8.14
N GLY A 91 6.76 -23.22 9.46
CA GLY A 91 7.38 -24.27 10.28
C GLY A 91 6.62 -25.60 10.20
N LYS A 92 5.28 -25.58 10.37
CA LYS A 92 4.46 -26.79 10.23
C LYS A 92 4.54 -27.42 8.84
N LEU A 93 4.60 -26.61 7.79
CA LEU A 93 4.73 -27.11 6.43
C LEU A 93 6.10 -27.73 6.19
N TYR A 94 7.16 -27.08 6.66
CA TYR A 94 8.53 -27.60 6.62
C TYR A 94 8.63 -28.98 7.30
N ASP A 95 8.11 -29.11 8.52
CA ASP A 95 8.14 -30.36 9.28
C ASP A 95 7.41 -31.48 8.55
N ARG A 96 6.25 -31.17 7.93
CA ARG A 96 5.48 -32.14 7.13
C ARG A 96 6.21 -32.57 5.87
N LEU A 97 6.85 -31.65 5.15
CA LEU A 97 7.64 -31.98 3.97
C LEU A 97 8.84 -32.87 4.33
N LYS A 98 9.51 -32.57 5.44
CA LYS A 98 10.64 -33.37 5.95
C LYS A 98 10.22 -34.77 6.40
N ALA A 99 8.98 -34.92 6.88
CA ALA A 99 8.43 -36.18 7.34
C ALA A 99 7.74 -37.01 6.23
N LEU A 100 7.77 -36.57 4.97
CA LEU A 100 7.21 -37.34 3.86
C LEU A 100 7.94 -38.68 3.71
N SER A 101 7.18 -39.73 3.40
CA SER A 101 7.80 -40.98 2.94
C SER A 101 8.50 -40.77 1.60
N LEU A 102 9.46 -41.65 1.30
CA LEU A 102 10.18 -41.63 0.02
C LEU A 102 9.21 -41.63 -1.17
N ASP A 103 8.21 -42.50 -1.14
CA ASP A 103 7.20 -42.64 -2.20
C ASP A 103 6.34 -41.37 -2.36
N ALA A 104 5.92 -40.76 -1.25
CA ALA A 104 5.14 -39.53 -1.28
C ALA A 104 5.96 -38.35 -1.82
N ASN A 105 7.23 -38.25 -1.44
CA ASN A 105 8.14 -37.24 -1.97
C ASN A 105 8.37 -37.45 -3.48
N HIS A 106 8.57 -38.69 -3.91
CA HIS A 106 8.71 -39.02 -5.32
C HIS A 106 7.46 -38.65 -6.13
N ALA A 107 6.27 -38.99 -5.64
CA ALA A 107 5.00 -38.63 -6.29
C ALA A 107 4.78 -37.11 -6.37
N LEU A 108 5.21 -36.37 -5.34
CA LEU A 108 5.18 -34.90 -5.33
C LEU A 108 6.11 -34.33 -6.42
N MET A 109 7.34 -34.84 -6.53
CA MET A 109 8.31 -34.39 -7.55
C MET A 109 7.87 -34.74 -8.97
N GLN A 110 7.32 -35.93 -9.20
CA GLN A 110 6.75 -36.29 -10.50
C GLN A 110 5.59 -35.38 -10.89
N SER A 111 4.78 -34.95 -9.92
CA SER A 111 3.68 -34.02 -10.17
C SER A 111 4.20 -32.62 -10.47
N HIS A 112 5.24 -32.18 -9.76
CA HIS A 112 5.93 -30.92 -10.03
C HIS A 112 6.51 -30.88 -11.45
N GLU A 113 7.24 -31.91 -11.85
CA GLU A 113 7.83 -32.02 -13.18
C GLU A 113 6.77 -32.03 -14.29
N ARG A 114 5.70 -32.83 -14.11
CA ARG A 114 4.58 -32.88 -15.06
C ARG A 114 3.91 -31.53 -15.23
N ILE A 115 3.72 -30.79 -14.13
CA ILE A 115 3.15 -29.44 -14.16
C ILE A 115 4.11 -28.48 -14.89
N GLY A 116 5.42 -28.59 -14.64
CA GLY A 116 6.42 -27.77 -15.31
C GLY A 116 6.49 -27.97 -16.81
N GLN A 117 6.43 -29.23 -17.26
CA GLN A 117 6.41 -29.55 -18.68
C GLN A 117 5.13 -29.08 -19.38
N ALA A 118 4.02 -28.95 -18.64
CA ALA A 118 2.74 -28.49 -19.18
C ALA A 118 2.61 -26.96 -19.22
N ALA A 119 3.46 -26.21 -18.51
CA ALA A 119 3.45 -24.75 -18.54
C ALA A 119 3.94 -24.26 -19.92
N ALA A 120 3.12 -23.45 -20.61
CA ALA A 120 3.49 -22.95 -21.93
C ALA A 120 4.49 -21.78 -21.80
N PRO A 121 5.40 -21.57 -22.77
CA PRO A 121 6.29 -20.40 -22.78
C PRO A 121 5.54 -19.06 -22.68
N LYS A 122 4.31 -19.01 -23.18
CA LYS A 122 3.43 -17.84 -23.08
C LYS A 122 3.02 -17.49 -21.64
N ASP A 123 3.01 -18.46 -20.73
CA ASP A 123 2.68 -18.23 -19.32
C ASP A 123 3.87 -17.61 -18.55
N LEU A 124 5.11 -17.81 -19.04
CA LEU A 124 6.31 -17.18 -18.50
C LEU A 124 6.38 -15.68 -18.81
N GLU A 125 5.93 -15.27 -20.00
CA GLU A 125 5.96 -13.87 -20.45
C GLU A 125 4.92 -12.98 -19.75
N GLN A 126 3.81 -13.55 -19.29
CA GLN A 126 2.70 -12.79 -18.68
C GLN A 126 2.88 -12.58 -17.17
N GLY A 127 3.94 -13.12 -16.55
CA GLY A 127 4.21 -12.97 -15.12
C GLY A 127 3.18 -13.64 -14.20
N ASP A 128 2.25 -14.42 -14.76
CA ASP A 128 1.12 -15.02 -14.04
C ASP A 128 1.42 -16.49 -13.65
N LEU A 129 2.67 -16.76 -13.30
CA LEU A 129 3.14 -18.10 -12.97
C LEU A 129 2.59 -18.53 -11.60
N GLN A 130 1.52 -19.33 -11.61
CA GLN A 130 1.02 -20.03 -10.42
C GLN A 130 1.86 -21.28 -10.07
N TYR A 131 3.14 -21.26 -10.45
CA TYR A 131 3.95 -22.46 -10.48
C TYR A 131 5.22 -22.29 -9.66
N PRO A 132 5.72 -23.35 -9.01
CA PRO A 132 6.95 -23.33 -8.20
C PRO A 132 8.20 -23.36 -9.10
N PHE A 133 8.33 -22.36 -9.97
CA PHE A 133 9.54 -22.05 -10.74
C PHE A 133 10.10 -20.72 -10.27
N VAL A 134 11.42 -20.62 -10.25
CA VAL A 134 12.09 -19.32 -10.16
C VAL A 134 12.45 -18.94 -11.59
N ALA A 135 11.85 -17.86 -12.09
CA ALA A 135 12.21 -17.28 -13.37
C ALA A 135 13.34 -16.26 -13.13
N ILE A 136 14.44 -16.40 -13.86
CA ILE A 136 15.49 -15.38 -13.90
C ILE A 136 15.22 -14.54 -15.14
N THR A 137 14.90 -13.26 -14.96
CA THR A 137 14.51 -12.32 -16.03
C THR A 137 15.57 -11.26 -16.31
N GLU A 138 16.73 -11.30 -15.65
CA GLU A 138 17.71 -10.22 -15.70
C GLU A 138 18.64 -10.35 -16.93
N GLY A 139 18.40 -9.50 -17.93
CA GLY A 139 19.31 -9.29 -19.07
C GLY A 139 19.17 -10.24 -20.26
N ASP A 140 18.26 -11.23 -20.21
CA ASP A 140 18.07 -12.23 -21.27
C ASP A 140 16.66 -12.10 -21.88
N PRO A 141 16.49 -12.04 -23.22
CA PRO A 141 15.17 -12.02 -23.86
C PRO A 141 14.33 -13.28 -23.65
N SER A 142 14.89 -14.36 -23.08
CA SER A 142 14.14 -15.57 -22.77
C SER A 142 14.26 -15.92 -21.28
N PRO A 143 13.16 -15.84 -20.50
CA PRO A 143 13.21 -16.19 -19.08
C PRO A 143 13.53 -17.67 -18.91
N VAL A 144 14.63 -17.97 -18.20
CA VAL A 144 14.99 -19.35 -17.85
C VAL A 144 14.21 -19.74 -16.60
N ALA A 145 13.34 -20.75 -16.71
CA ALA A 145 12.62 -21.32 -15.59
C ALA A 145 13.45 -22.40 -14.89
N ILE A 146 13.75 -22.20 -13.61
CA ILE A 146 14.44 -23.20 -12.79
C ILE A 146 13.42 -24.01 -12.01
N ALA A 147 13.38 -25.31 -12.29
CA ALA A 147 12.57 -26.28 -11.54
C ALA A 147 13.13 -26.48 -10.12
N LEU A 148 12.32 -26.15 -9.12
CA LEU A 148 12.69 -26.33 -7.71
C LEU A 148 12.62 -27.80 -7.30
N GLN A 149 13.69 -28.31 -6.68
CA GLN A 149 13.67 -29.65 -6.08
C GLN A 149 13.06 -29.61 -4.68
N ALA A 150 12.69 -30.78 -4.13
CA ALA A 150 12.14 -30.90 -2.76
C ALA A 150 13.01 -30.23 -1.68
N LYS A 151 14.34 -30.33 -1.82
CA LYS A 151 15.30 -29.68 -0.92
C LYS A 151 15.23 -28.15 -0.99
N ASP A 152 14.94 -27.61 -2.18
CA ASP A 152 14.88 -26.17 -2.42
C ASP A 152 13.57 -25.62 -1.87
N LEU A 153 12.46 -26.32 -2.07
CA LEU A 153 11.17 -26.01 -1.44
C LEU A 153 11.30 -25.96 0.09
N SER A 154 11.99 -26.95 0.68
CA SER A 154 12.24 -26.98 2.12
C SER A 154 13.07 -25.79 2.60
N LYS A 155 14.10 -25.40 1.84
CA LYS A 155 14.92 -24.22 2.16
C LYS A 155 14.13 -22.91 2.04
N ILE A 156 13.31 -22.75 1.00
CA ILE A 156 12.48 -21.56 0.81
C ILE A 156 11.49 -21.42 1.97
N ILE A 157 10.82 -22.51 2.35
CA ILE A 157 9.85 -22.49 3.46
C ILE A 157 10.54 -22.17 4.80
N SER A 158 11.72 -22.75 5.05
CA SER A 158 12.53 -22.38 6.22
C SER A 158 12.91 -20.90 6.18
N GLY A 159 13.36 -20.40 5.02
CA GLY A 159 13.70 -18.99 4.84
C GLY A 159 12.52 -18.05 5.10
N ILE A 160 11.30 -18.40 4.65
CA ILE A 160 10.09 -17.63 4.96
C ILE A 160 9.84 -17.59 6.47
N ARG A 161 9.99 -18.73 7.17
CA ARG A 161 9.86 -18.77 8.63
C ARG A 161 10.89 -17.86 9.30
N ASP A 162 12.16 -18.00 8.93
CA ASP A 162 13.28 -17.31 9.56
C ASP A 162 13.19 -15.78 9.32
N VAL A 163 12.78 -15.35 8.12
CA VAL A 163 12.50 -13.94 7.80
C VAL A 163 11.31 -13.41 8.60
N ALA A 164 10.23 -14.19 8.74
CA ALA A 164 9.08 -13.77 9.53
C ALA A 164 9.44 -13.63 11.03
N GLU A 165 10.30 -14.50 11.56
CA GLU A 165 10.83 -14.42 12.93
C GLU A 165 11.72 -13.19 13.14
N ALA A 166 12.67 -12.94 12.24
CA ALA A 166 13.50 -11.74 12.28
C ALA A 166 12.62 -10.46 12.22
N ALA A 167 11.62 -10.44 11.33
CA ALA A 167 10.69 -9.31 11.22
C ALA A 167 9.87 -9.08 12.51
N ILE A 168 9.54 -10.14 13.27
CA ILE A 168 8.86 -10.03 14.56
C ILE A 168 9.77 -9.37 15.61
N ASP A 169 11.05 -9.72 15.61
CA ASP A 169 12.05 -9.17 16.55
C ASP A 169 12.35 -7.71 16.23
N ASP A 170 12.36 -7.35 14.94
CA ASP A 170 12.52 -5.98 14.46
C ASP A 170 11.29 -5.09 14.72
N GLN A 171 10.11 -5.68 14.98
CA GLN A 171 8.94 -4.89 15.39
C GLN A 171 9.18 -4.29 16.76
N LYS A 172 9.49 -2.98 16.79
CA LYS A 172 9.53 -2.18 18.02
C LYS A 172 8.25 -2.43 18.81
N THR A 173 8.40 -2.93 20.04
CA THR A 173 7.30 -3.11 21.00
C THR A 173 6.84 -1.74 21.54
N GLY A 174 6.37 -0.87 20.66
CA GLY A 174 5.69 0.35 21.05
C GLY A 174 4.32 0.01 21.62
N ARG A 175 3.91 0.68 22.71
CA ARG A 175 2.49 0.70 23.12
C ARG A 175 1.65 1.05 21.89
N ALA A 176 0.54 0.36 21.68
CA ALA A 176 -0.40 0.63 20.60
C ALA A 176 -0.87 2.10 20.68
N GLY A 177 -0.16 2.98 20.00
CA GLY A 177 -0.51 4.39 19.86
C GLY A 177 -1.74 4.52 18.96
N LYS A 178 -2.33 5.71 18.94
CA LYS A 178 -3.35 6.07 17.96
C LYS A 178 -2.80 5.78 16.55
N LYS A 179 -3.57 5.07 15.71
CA LYS A 179 -3.20 4.83 14.30
C LYS A 179 -2.77 6.15 13.69
N SER A 180 -1.54 6.22 13.17
CA SER A 180 -1.05 7.41 12.49
C SER A 180 -1.87 7.59 11.22
N ASP A 181 -2.46 8.77 11.07
CA ASP A 181 -3.17 9.14 9.85
C ASP A 181 -2.14 9.62 8.82
N ASP A 182 -1.32 8.70 8.34
CA ASP A 182 -0.17 9.02 7.49
C ASP A 182 -0.60 9.59 6.14
N ALA A 183 -1.77 9.15 5.65
CA ALA A 183 -2.40 9.73 4.48
C ALA A 183 -2.70 11.23 4.69
N LEU A 184 -3.32 11.61 5.82
CA LEU A 184 -3.68 13.01 6.09
C LEU A 184 -2.43 13.85 6.36
N ARG A 185 -1.43 13.27 7.02
CA ARG A 185 -0.13 13.91 7.27
C ARG A 185 0.60 14.23 5.98
N LEU A 186 0.65 13.28 5.05
CA LEU A 186 1.30 13.47 3.76
C LEU A 186 0.51 14.47 2.91
N TRP A 187 -0.82 14.40 2.92
CA TRP A 187 -1.67 15.42 2.30
C TRP A 187 -1.37 16.82 2.84
N ILE A 188 -1.41 17.02 4.17
CA ILE A 188 -1.10 18.31 4.81
C ILE A 188 0.32 18.79 4.46
N THR A 189 1.29 17.87 4.35
CA THR A 189 2.67 18.22 3.95
C THR A 189 2.70 18.78 2.53
N ASN A 190 1.97 18.15 1.59
CA ASN A 190 1.87 18.67 0.23
C ASN A 190 1.14 20.03 0.19
N ILE A 191 0.09 20.21 1.00
CA ILE A 191 -0.63 21.49 1.10
C ILE A 191 0.25 22.59 1.69
N GLU A 192 1.07 22.29 2.70
CA GLU A 192 2.05 23.26 3.24
C GLU A 192 3.02 23.71 2.15
N THR A 193 3.56 22.78 1.34
CA THR A 193 4.42 23.11 0.19
C THR A 193 3.69 24.01 -0.82
N ILE A 194 2.44 23.71 -1.19
CA ILE A 194 1.67 24.59 -2.07
C ILE A 194 1.54 25.99 -1.45
N TRP A 195 1.22 26.06 -0.17
CA TRP A 195 0.93 27.32 0.52
C TRP A 195 2.17 28.20 0.72
N ILE A 196 3.29 27.59 1.11
CA ILE A 196 4.53 28.31 1.39
C ILE A 196 5.32 28.54 0.10
N ASP A 197 5.56 27.49 -0.68
CA ASP A 197 6.54 27.54 -1.77
C ASP A 197 5.94 28.13 -3.05
N ILE A 198 4.65 27.87 -3.32
CA ILE A 198 3.98 28.39 -4.53
C ILE A 198 3.28 29.71 -4.22
N LEU A 199 2.48 29.76 -3.15
CA LEU A 199 1.71 30.98 -2.84
C LEU A 199 2.50 32.02 -2.03
N GLY A 200 3.65 31.66 -1.45
CA GLY A 200 4.49 32.57 -0.69
C GLY A 200 3.87 33.04 0.64
N ARG A 201 2.99 32.25 1.26
CA ARG A 201 2.20 32.68 2.42
C ARG A 201 2.57 31.92 3.70
N PRO A 202 2.43 32.55 4.88
CA PRO A 202 2.68 31.86 6.13
C PRO A 202 1.65 30.74 6.37
N PHE A 203 2.14 29.57 6.78
CA PHE A 203 1.29 28.41 7.09
C PHE A 203 0.95 28.38 8.60
N SER A 204 -0.14 29.04 8.98
CA SER A 204 -0.57 29.17 10.39
C SER A 204 -1.92 28.51 10.65
N ARG A 205 -2.15 28.08 11.91
CA ARG A 205 -3.40 27.43 12.32
C ARG A 205 -4.04 28.14 13.52
N ASP A 206 -4.89 29.11 13.21
CA ASP A 206 -5.72 29.81 14.19
C ASP A 206 -7.15 29.29 14.13
N VAL A 207 -7.76 29.06 15.29
CA VAL A 207 -9.12 28.51 15.41
C VAL A 207 -9.92 29.24 16.48
N THR A 208 -11.25 29.30 16.32
CA THR A 208 -12.16 29.82 17.34
C THR A 208 -12.25 28.88 18.54
N ASP A 209 -12.89 29.32 19.63
CA ASP A 209 -13.22 28.46 20.78
C ASP A 209 -14.12 27.27 20.39
N ALA A 210 -14.92 27.42 19.32
CA ALA A 210 -15.74 26.35 18.76
C ALA A 210 -14.94 25.39 17.84
N GLY A 211 -13.69 25.71 17.53
CA GLY A 211 -12.82 24.91 16.67
C GLY A 211 -12.89 25.24 15.18
N ASP A 212 -13.54 26.35 14.81
CA ASP A 212 -13.65 26.79 13.42
C ASP A 212 -12.34 27.44 12.94
N PRO A 213 -11.92 27.21 11.68
CA PRO A 213 -10.70 27.81 11.15
C PRO A 213 -10.81 29.33 10.97
N ILE A 214 -9.84 30.07 11.52
CA ILE A 214 -9.74 31.53 11.40
C ILE A 214 -8.70 31.90 10.34
N SER A 215 -7.48 31.37 10.45
CA SER A 215 -6.38 31.71 9.54
C SER A 215 -6.68 31.28 8.10
N GLU A 216 -6.18 32.03 7.12
CA GLU A 216 -6.40 31.73 5.70
C GLU A 216 -5.90 30.33 5.34
N ALA A 217 -4.73 29.93 5.83
CA ALA A 217 -4.17 28.59 5.60
C ALA A 217 -5.07 27.48 6.19
N ALA A 218 -5.65 27.70 7.37
CA ALA A 218 -6.55 26.73 8.00
C ALA A 218 -7.87 26.60 7.23
N ARG A 219 -8.43 27.73 6.79
CA ARG A 219 -9.63 27.76 5.94
C ARG A 219 -9.36 27.07 4.61
N PHE A 220 -8.22 27.35 3.97
CA PHE A 220 -7.80 26.70 2.72
C PHE A 220 -7.67 25.19 2.89
N CYS A 221 -6.99 24.73 3.94
CA CYS A 221 -6.85 23.29 4.20
C CYS A 221 -8.22 22.60 4.36
N VAL A 222 -9.17 23.22 5.06
CA VAL A 222 -10.49 22.61 5.27
C VAL A 222 -11.30 22.60 3.96
N GLU A 223 -11.36 23.72 3.24
CA GLU A 223 -12.11 23.80 1.98
C GLU A 223 -11.49 22.95 0.86
N ALA A 224 -10.16 22.93 0.73
CA ALA A 224 -9.48 22.09 -0.24
C ALA A 224 -9.62 20.59 0.07
N PHE A 225 -9.82 20.19 1.33
CA PHE A 225 -9.99 18.78 1.68
C PHE A 225 -11.41 18.26 1.42
N LYS A 226 -12.42 19.14 1.48
CA LYS A 226 -13.83 18.78 1.39
C LYS A 226 -14.23 18.01 0.11
N PRO A 227 -13.71 18.32 -1.10
CA PRO A 227 -13.95 17.52 -2.30
C PRO A 227 -13.34 16.12 -2.27
N ILE A 228 -12.31 15.91 -1.45
CA ILE A 228 -11.62 14.63 -1.32
C ILE A 228 -12.44 13.68 -0.43
N ASP A 229 -12.83 14.14 0.76
CA ASP A 229 -13.63 13.38 1.72
C ASP A 229 -14.46 14.32 2.60
N ALA A 230 -15.72 14.52 2.19
CA ALA A 230 -16.67 15.38 2.90
C ALA A 230 -17.13 14.81 4.26
N ALA A 231 -16.90 13.52 4.53
CA ALA A 231 -17.26 12.90 5.79
C ALA A 231 -16.19 13.10 6.88
N LEU A 232 -14.95 13.45 6.49
CA LEU A 232 -13.87 13.72 7.43
C LEU A 232 -14.15 15.04 8.18
N PRO A 233 -14.21 15.04 9.53
CA PRO A 233 -14.42 16.28 10.28
C PRO A 233 -13.28 17.28 10.09
N SER A 234 -13.59 18.57 9.94
CA SER A 234 -12.61 19.66 9.81
C SER A 234 -11.59 19.66 10.96
N SER A 235 -12.03 19.29 12.18
CA SER A 235 -11.16 19.18 13.35
C SER A 235 -10.01 18.17 13.15
N ARG A 236 -10.17 17.14 12.32
CA ARG A 236 -9.07 16.21 11.98
C ARG A 236 -8.02 16.88 11.09
N VAL A 237 -8.46 17.59 10.06
CA VAL A 237 -7.58 18.37 9.16
C VAL A 237 -6.77 19.38 9.98
N LEU A 238 -7.43 20.13 10.85
CA LEU A 238 -6.80 21.14 11.71
C LEU A 238 -5.82 20.52 12.71
N ASN A 239 -6.11 19.34 13.26
CA ASN A 239 -5.17 18.64 14.14
C ASN A 239 -3.94 18.10 13.40
N ALA A 240 -4.11 17.64 12.16
CA ALA A 240 -2.99 17.26 11.31
C ALA A 240 -2.12 18.47 10.96
N MET A 241 -2.74 19.60 10.62
CA MET A 241 -2.06 20.89 10.42
C MET A 241 -1.26 21.32 11.66
N LYS A 242 -1.86 21.25 12.86
CA LYS A 242 -1.16 21.54 14.13
C LYS A 242 0.07 20.67 14.32
N THR A 243 -0.04 19.38 14.00
CA THR A 243 1.07 18.42 14.13
C THR A 243 2.19 18.77 13.16
N ARG A 244 1.84 19.16 11.92
CA ARG A 244 2.81 19.57 10.91
C ARG A 244 3.56 20.83 11.31
N ILE A 245 2.86 21.89 11.71
CA ILE A 245 3.48 23.15 12.16
C ILE A 245 4.48 22.90 13.29
N LYS A 246 4.12 22.06 14.27
CA LYS A 246 5.04 21.68 15.35
C LYS A 246 6.29 20.96 14.84
N ALA A 247 6.14 20.05 13.88
CA ALA A 247 7.27 19.32 13.31
C ALA A 247 8.22 20.26 12.53
N THR A 248 7.67 21.21 11.78
CA THR A 248 8.46 22.21 11.03
C THR A 248 9.22 23.15 11.98
N GLN A 249 8.58 23.59 13.07
CA GLN A 249 9.23 24.45 14.08
C GLN A 249 10.32 23.75 14.91
N GLN A 250 10.24 22.43 15.03
CA GLN A 250 11.18 21.64 15.82
C GLN A 250 12.45 21.22 15.08
N LYS A 251 12.51 21.37 13.75
CA LYS A 251 13.76 21.20 13.00
C LYS A 251 14.61 22.47 13.16
N PRO A 252 15.68 22.47 13.96
CA PRO A 252 16.59 23.59 14.01
C PRO A 252 17.36 23.68 12.68
N LEU A 253 17.76 24.88 12.31
CA LEU A 253 18.61 25.22 11.15
C LEU A 253 20.05 24.68 11.29
N GLU A 254 20.24 23.41 11.66
CA GLU A 254 21.58 22.80 11.77
C GLU A 254 22.04 22.07 10.49
N ASP A 255 21.19 21.96 9.46
CA ASP A 255 21.49 21.25 8.21
C ASP A 255 21.27 22.08 6.92
N LEU A 256 21.65 23.37 6.93
CA LEU A 256 21.79 24.17 5.70
C LEU A 256 23.18 24.81 5.61
#